data_AF-A0A5K1DCB7-F1
#
_entry.id   AF-A0A5K1DCB7-F1
#
_cell.length_a   1.000
_cell.length_b   1.000
_cell.length_c   1.000
_cell.angle_alpha   90.00
_cell.angle_beta   90.00
_cell.angle_gamma   90.00
#
_symmetry.space_group_name_H-M   'P 1'
#
loop_
_entity.id
_entity.type
_entity.pdbx_description
1 polymer ?
#
loop_
_entity_poly.entity_id
_entity_poly.type
_entity_poly.pdbx_seq_one_letter_code
_entity_poly.pdbx_strand_id
1 'polypeptide(L)'
;TQLQRLMARDGISEEQALNRINAQMPLDEKREKADIVIDNSDSLEETKERVCNVLIQIRKPLTWREFVLSRDGVVCFLSSLILGVAAYRYSK
;
A
#
# COMPACT_ATOMS: atom_id res chain seq x y z
N THR A 1 -18.24 3.88 -18.88
CA THR A 1 -18.53 3.96 -17.42
C THR A 1 -18.30 2.61 -16.74
N GLN A 2 -18.32 2.51 -15.40
CA GLN A 2 -18.19 1.22 -14.68
C GLN A 2 -19.29 0.23 -15.06
N LEU A 3 -20.53 0.70 -15.20
CA LEU A 3 -21.68 -0.10 -15.60
C LEU A 3 -21.46 -0.80 -16.96
N GLN A 4 -21.13 -0.03 -17.99
CA GLN A 4 -20.88 -0.56 -19.34
C GLN A 4 -19.72 -1.58 -19.35
N ARG A 5 -18.63 -1.30 -18.62
CA ARG A 5 -17.49 -2.22 -18.52
C ARG A 5 -17.89 -3.55 -17.87
N LEU A 6 -18.73 -3.49 -16.83
CA LEU A 6 -19.17 -4.68 -16.10
C LEU A 6 -20.09 -5.55 -16.97
N MET A 7 -21.04 -4.93 -17.66
CA MET A 7 -21.93 -5.62 -18.61
C MET A 7 -21.15 -6.28 -19.75
N ALA A 8 -20.22 -5.55 -20.37
CA ALA A 8 -19.42 -6.06 -21.49
C ALA A 8 -18.48 -7.21 -21.08
N ARG A 9 -17.90 -7.15 -19.87
CA ARG A 9 -16.97 -8.18 -19.38
C ARG A 9 -17.69 -9.44 -18.93
N ASP A 10 -18.79 -9.30 -18.19
CA ASP A 10 -19.46 -10.41 -17.53
C ASP A 10 -20.67 -10.94 -18.31
N GLY A 11 -21.11 -10.24 -19.36
CA GLY A 11 -22.29 -10.63 -20.16
C GLY A 11 -23.61 -10.54 -19.40
N ILE A 12 -23.69 -9.68 -18.38
CA ILE A 12 -24.83 -9.56 -17.45
C ILE A 12 -25.80 -8.46 -17.84
N SER A 13 -27.04 -8.55 -17.35
CA SER A 13 -28.04 -7.48 -17.54
C SER A 13 -27.65 -6.20 -16.80
N GLU A 14 -28.21 -5.07 -17.22
CA GLU A 14 -28.01 -3.78 -16.56
C GLU A 14 -28.44 -3.82 -15.08
N GLU A 15 -29.58 -4.46 -14.79
CA GLU A 15 -30.08 -4.65 -13.42
C GLU A 15 -29.07 -5.44 -12.55
N GLN A 16 -28.54 -6.54 -13.09
CA GLN A 16 -27.52 -7.34 -12.39
C GLN A 16 -26.24 -6.53 -12.17
N ALA A 17 -25.84 -5.70 -13.14
CA ALA A 17 -24.67 -4.87 -13.04
C ALA A 17 -24.85 -3.75 -11.99
N LEU A 18 -26.01 -3.10 -11.95
CA LEU A 18 -26.36 -2.10 -10.94
C LEU A 18 -26.42 -2.70 -9.54
N ASN A 19 -27.04 -3.88 -9.38
CA ASN A 19 -27.06 -4.59 -8.10
C ASN A 19 -25.65 -4.88 -7.59
N ARG A 20 -24.71 -5.26 -8.47
CA ARG A 20 -23.30 -5.46 -8.11
C ARG A 20 -22.57 -4.17 -7.76
N ILE A 21 -22.88 -3.06 -8.42
CA ILE A 21 -22.29 -1.74 -8.11
C ILE A 21 -22.81 -1.26 -6.75
N ASN A 22 -24.12 -1.38 -6.51
CA ASN A 22 -24.77 -0.95 -5.27
C ASN A 22 -24.40 -1.81 -4.06
N ALA A 23 -24.01 -3.08 -4.28
CA ALA A 23 -23.50 -3.95 -3.22
C ALA A 23 -22.08 -3.59 -2.76
N GLN A 24 -21.36 -2.74 -3.52
CA GLN A 24 -20.05 -2.25 -3.14
C GLN A 24 -20.16 -0.97 -2.31
N MET A 25 -19.11 -0.66 -1.55
CA MET A 25 -18.95 0.66 -0.93
C MET A 25 -19.00 1.76 -2.02
N PRO A 26 -19.70 2.88 -1.78
CA PRO A 26 -19.68 4.03 -2.68
C PRO A 26 -18.26 4.45 -3.02
N LEU A 27 -18.04 4.85 -4.28
CA LEU A 27 -16.70 5.20 -4.77
C LEU A 27 -16.05 6.35 -3.99
N ASP A 28 -16.84 7.34 -3.57
CA ASP A 28 -16.33 8.49 -2.81
C ASP A 28 -15.86 8.08 -1.42
N GLU A 29 -16.67 7.28 -0.70
CA GLU A 29 -16.29 6.75 0.61
C GLU A 29 -15.06 5.83 0.52
N LYS A 30 -14.97 5.03 -0.55
CA LYS A 30 -13.80 4.19 -0.81
C LYS A 30 -12.54 5.02 -1.06
N ARG A 31 -12.69 6.17 -1.75
CA ARG A 31 -11.58 7.10 -2.02
C ARG A 31 -11.11 7.78 -0.73
N GLU A 32 -12.02 8.19 0.14
CA GLU A 32 -11.68 8.82 1.43
C GLU A 32 -10.88 7.89 2.35
N LYS A 33 -11.15 6.58 2.29
CA LYS A 33 -10.48 5.57 3.13
C LYS A 33 -9.15 5.06 2.57
N ALA A 34 -8.78 5.44 1.34
CA ALA A 34 -7.60 4.88 0.68
C ALA A 34 -6.34 5.71 0.98
N ASP A 35 -5.25 5.05 1.32
CA ASP A 35 -3.93 5.71 1.42
C ASP A 35 -3.46 6.22 0.06
N ILE A 36 -3.75 5.45 -1.01
CA ILE A 36 -3.37 5.76 -2.38
C ILE A 36 -4.51 5.37 -3.33
N VAL A 37 -4.89 6.28 -4.22
CA VAL A 37 -5.91 6.05 -5.25
C VAL A 37 -5.24 5.92 -6.62
N ILE A 38 -5.53 4.82 -7.33
CA ILE A 38 -5.07 4.60 -8.71
C ILE A 38 -6.30 4.68 -9.64
N ASP A 39 -6.34 5.71 -10.48
CA ASP A 39 -7.39 5.87 -11.49
C ASP A 39 -7.06 5.06 -12.75
N ASN A 40 -8.05 4.29 -13.24
CA ASN A 40 -7.95 3.45 -14.44
C ASN A 40 -8.92 3.89 -15.55
N SER A 41 -9.36 5.14 -15.48
CA SER A 41 -10.31 5.71 -16.46
C SER A 41 -9.64 6.05 -17.79
N ASP A 42 -8.32 6.26 -17.79
CA ASP A 42 -7.51 6.61 -18.96
C ASP A 42 -6.98 5.37 -19.70
N SER A 43 -5.93 5.55 -20.50
CA SER A 43 -5.27 4.48 -21.23
C SER A 43 -4.62 3.43 -20.29
N LEU A 44 -4.39 2.24 -20.84
CA LEU A 44 -3.66 1.19 -20.13
C LEU A 44 -2.22 1.63 -19.82
N GLU A 45 -1.61 2.38 -20.73
CA GLU A 45 -0.27 2.95 -20.63
C GLU A 45 -0.17 3.92 -19.44
N GLU A 46 -1.11 4.86 -19.32
CA GLU A 46 -1.17 5.78 -18.18
C GLU A 46 -1.43 5.04 -16.87
N THR A 47 -2.30 4.03 -16.89
CA THR A 47 -2.55 3.20 -15.71
C THR A 47 -1.27 2.49 -15.25
N LYS A 48 -0.50 1.94 -16.19
CA LYS A 48 0.80 1.30 -15.90
C LYS A 48 1.79 2.31 -15.31
N GLU A 49 1.87 3.51 -15.87
CA GLU A 49 2.74 4.57 -15.36
C GLU A 49 2.37 4.97 -13.92
N ARG A 50 1.07 5.20 -13.65
CA ARG A 50 0.57 5.50 -12.30
C ARG A 50 0.92 4.38 -11.32
N VAL A 51 0.73 3.12 -11.71
CA VAL A 51 1.10 1.96 -10.88
C VAL A 51 2.60 1.93 -10.61
N CYS A 52 3.45 2.15 -11.62
CA CYS A 52 4.91 2.23 -11.44
C CYS A 52 5.31 3.34 -10.45
N ASN A 53 4.70 4.51 -10.56
CA ASN A 53 4.96 5.63 -9.65
C ASN A 53 4.57 5.28 -8.19
N VAL A 54 3.42 4.62 -7.99
CA VAL A 54 3.01 4.13 -6.67
C VAL A 54 3.97 3.07 -6.15
N LEU A 55 4.40 2.12 -6.99
CA LEU A 55 5.37 1.10 -6.62
C LEU A 55 6.70 1.71 -6.14
N ILE A 56 7.16 2.77 -6.80
CA ILE A 56 8.36 3.51 -6.36
C ILE A 56 8.13 4.14 -5.00
N GLN A 57 6.95 4.73 -4.74
CA GLN A 57 6.64 5.36 -3.45
C GLN A 57 6.59 4.36 -2.29
N ILE A 58 5.94 3.21 -2.47
CA ILE A 58 5.79 2.20 -1.40
C ILE A 58 7.07 1.39 -1.15
N ARG A 59 7.98 1.32 -2.14
CA ARG A 59 9.24 0.57 -2.01
C ARG A 59 10.41 1.44 -1.56
N LYS A 60 10.19 2.72 -1.24
CA LYS A 60 11.27 3.57 -0.72
C LYS A 60 11.87 2.92 0.53
N PRO A 61 13.20 2.82 0.63
CA PRO A 61 13.81 2.33 1.86
C PRO A 61 13.46 3.28 3.00
N LEU A 62 13.37 2.72 4.22
CA LEU A 62 13.20 3.52 5.42
C LEU A 62 14.31 4.57 5.50
N THR A 63 13.92 5.80 5.77
CA THR A 63 14.88 6.85 6.14
C THR A 63 15.58 6.45 7.44
N TRP A 64 16.73 7.07 7.74
CA TRP A 64 17.44 6.76 8.99
C TRP A 64 16.57 6.99 10.24
N ARG A 65 15.67 7.99 10.20
CA ARG A 65 14.74 8.29 11.30
C ARG A 65 13.70 7.20 11.48
N GLU A 66 13.09 6.76 10.39
CA GLU A 66 12.11 5.67 10.41
C GLU A 66 12.78 4.34 10.78
N PHE A 67 14.02 4.12 10.34
CA PHE A 67 14.81 2.95 10.72
C PHE A 67 15.07 2.91 12.23
N VAL A 68 15.53 4.00 12.84
CA VAL A 68 15.77 4.06 14.29
C VAL A 68 14.50 3.80 15.10
N LEU A 69 13.36 4.31 14.63
CA LEU A 69 12.06 4.09 15.27
C LEU A 69 11.42 2.73 14.92
N SER A 70 11.97 2.02 13.93
CA SER A 70 11.49 0.69 13.54
C SER A 70 11.86 -0.37 14.57
N ARG A 71 11.13 -1.49 14.54
CA ARG A 71 11.44 -2.68 15.36
C ARG A 71 12.90 -3.11 15.20
N ASP A 72 13.40 -3.10 13.96
CA ASP A 72 14.75 -3.58 13.66
C ASP A 72 15.81 -2.60 14.22
N GLY A 73 15.54 -1.29 14.16
CA GLY A 73 16.38 -0.27 14.80
C GLY A 73 16.46 -0.44 16.32
N VAL A 74 15.33 -0.68 16.98
CA VAL A 74 15.27 -0.96 18.43
C VAL A 74 16.06 -2.22 18.78
N VAL A 75 15.91 -3.29 18.00
CA VAL A 75 16.65 -4.55 18.20
C VAL A 75 18.16 -4.33 18.05
N CYS A 76 18.61 -3.60 17.03
CA CYS A 76 20.03 -3.24 16.86
C CYS A 76 20.57 -2.46 18.05
N PHE A 77 19.80 -1.50 18.58
CA PHE A 77 20.22 -0.73 19.75
C PHE A 77 20.37 -1.62 20.99
N LEU A 78 19.37 -2.44 21.29
CA LEU A 78 19.39 -3.33 22.45
C LEU A 78 20.51 -4.38 22.36
N SER A 79 20.74 -4.97 21.18
CA SER A 79 21.82 -5.92 20.98
C SER A 79 23.20 -5.28 21.17
N SER A 80 23.38 -4.04 20.70
CA SER A 80 24.61 -3.27 20.91
C SER A 80 24.86 -2.98 22.40
N LEU A 81 23.81 -2.67 23.17
CA LEU A 81 23.91 -2.42 24.61
C LEU A 81 24.30 -3.69 25.37
N ILE A 82 23.66 -4.83 25.05
CA ILE A 82 23.95 -6.13 25.68
C ILE A 82 25.39 -6.56 25.41
N LEU A 83 25.83 -6.49 24.16
CA LEU A 83 27.21 -6.83 23.78
C LEU A 83 28.22 -5.90 24.47
N GLY A 84 27.94 -4.60 24.52
CA GLY A 84 28.79 -3.63 25.20
C GLY A 84 28.94 -3.91 26.70
N VAL A 85 27.85 -4.24 27.39
CA VAL A 85 27.87 -4.63 28.81
C VAL A 85 28.63 -5.94 29.00
N ALA A 86 28.43 -6.93 28.13
CA ALA A 86 29.13 -8.20 28.20
C ALA A 86 30.65 -8.04 28.01
N ALA A 87 31.08 -7.24 27.02
CA ALA A 87 32.48 -6.94 26.76
C ALA A 87 33.14 -6.19 27.93
N TYR A 88 32.44 -5.20 28.49
CA TYR A 88 32.92 -4.47 29.68
C TYR A 88 33.11 -5.41 30.88
N ARG A 89 32.18 -6.34 31.11
CA ARG A 89 32.29 -7.35 32.17
C ARG A 89 33.42 -8.35 31.94
N TYR A 90 33.77 -8.65 30.69
CA TYR A 90 34.87 -9.56 30.36
C TYR A 90 36.25 -8.90 30.53
N SER A 91 36.34 -7.59 30.29
CA SER A 91 37.58 -6.83 30.39
C SER A 91 37.96 -6.45 31.84
N LYS A 92 37.12 -6.76 32.83
CA LYS A 92 37.30 -6.42 34.24
C LYS A 92 37.48 -7.68 35.07
#